data_AF-A0A975Q315-F1
#
_entry.id   AF-A0A975Q315-F1
#
_cell.length_a   1.000
_cell.length_b   1.000
_cell.length_c   1.000
_cell.angle_alpha   90.00
_cell.angle_beta   90.00
_cell.angle_gamma   90.00
#
_symmetry.space_group_name_H-M   'P 1'
#
loop_
_entity.id
_entity.type
_entity.pdbx_description
1 polymer ?
#
loop_
_entity_poly.entity_id
_entity_poly.type
_entity_poly.pdbx_seq_one_letter_code
_entity_poly.pdbx_strand_id
1 'polypeptide(L)'
;MEALDTAIVGLCSRFQGQWPLFDHIVLDLFQMDTFKLMPMMTVIVALWLSATENPVRQKALFDGVVAGFLALILSRVIQNSGPFRARPALSGQFVFPVPDEGFPNDWSSFPSDTASLGFALAFAIWRTSRPLGAAAFLWATVVVTFPRLYGGFHYPSDILAGAAIGMGCAWLYPRSGRVAEWVWTTADRIRAWRPVCFYAALFVVAFQLSTYFYDIRRAGQKSLEAAGIVRTAN
;
A
#
# COMPACT_ATOMS: atom_id res chain seq x y z
N MET A 1 -24.49 -4.91 4.77
CA MET A 1 -23.35 -5.36 3.94
C MET A 1 -23.86 -5.34 2.50
N GLU A 2 -23.13 -4.72 1.57
CA GLU A 2 -23.62 -4.59 0.18
C GLU A 2 -23.67 -5.96 -0.53
N ALA A 3 -24.61 -6.11 -1.46
CA ALA A 3 -24.79 -7.37 -2.21
C ALA A 3 -23.51 -7.79 -2.96
N LEU A 4 -22.75 -6.81 -3.47
CA LEU A 4 -21.48 -7.03 -4.15
C LEU A 4 -20.41 -7.65 -3.23
N ASP A 5 -20.28 -7.10 -2.02
CA ASP A 5 -19.31 -7.57 -1.03
C ASP A 5 -19.57 -9.04 -0.67
N THR A 6 -20.85 -9.38 -0.44
CA THR A 6 -21.26 -10.73 -0.08
C THR A 6 -21.06 -11.72 -1.23
N ALA A 7 -21.40 -11.32 -2.46
CA ALA A 7 -21.27 -12.18 -3.63
C ALA A 7 -19.81 -12.53 -3.93
N ILE A 8 -18.91 -11.53 -3.88
CA ILE A 8 -17.49 -11.74 -4.17
C ILE A 8 -16.80 -12.52 -3.05
N VAL A 9 -17.09 -12.21 -1.78
CA VAL A 9 -16.57 -12.98 -0.64
C VAL A 9 -17.00 -14.44 -0.74
N GLY A 10 -18.29 -14.69 -1.02
CA GLY A 10 -18.81 -16.05 -1.21
C GLY A 10 -18.22 -16.77 -2.42
N LEU A 11 -17.80 -16.04 -3.46
CA LEU A 11 -17.08 -16.62 -4.58
C LEU A 11 -15.67 -17.05 -4.17
N CYS A 12 -14.91 -16.15 -3.54
CA CYS A 12 -13.55 -16.43 -3.07
C CYS A 12 -13.50 -17.62 -2.12
N SER A 13 -14.43 -17.70 -1.16
CA SER A 13 -14.47 -18.82 -0.22
C SER A 13 -14.70 -20.18 -0.87
N ARG A 14 -15.50 -20.24 -1.94
CA ARG A 14 -15.73 -21.49 -2.70
C ARG A 14 -14.52 -21.95 -3.50
N PHE A 15 -13.69 -21.02 -3.96
CA PHE A 15 -12.48 -21.33 -4.73
C PHE A 15 -11.29 -21.73 -3.87
N GLN A 16 -11.25 -21.28 -2.60
CA GLN A 16 -10.18 -21.66 -1.67
C GLN A 16 -10.12 -23.18 -1.46
N GLY A 17 -8.90 -23.72 -1.48
CA GLY A 17 -8.64 -25.13 -1.24
C GLY A 17 -8.93 -26.04 -2.45
N GLN A 18 -9.47 -25.49 -3.53
CA GLN A 18 -9.74 -26.26 -4.76
C GLN A 18 -8.46 -26.46 -5.60
N TRP A 19 -7.53 -25.49 -5.56
CA TRP A 19 -6.33 -25.47 -6.39
C TRP A 19 -5.10 -25.10 -5.55
N PRO A 20 -4.41 -26.07 -4.91
CA PRO A 20 -3.35 -25.80 -3.95
C PRO A 20 -2.21 -24.92 -4.48
N LEU A 21 -1.83 -25.08 -5.76
CA LEU A 21 -0.81 -24.24 -6.39
C LEU A 21 -1.28 -22.79 -6.53
N PHE A 22 -2.53 -22.57 -6.91
CA PHE A 22 -3.10 -21.24 -7.03
C PHE A 22 -3.22 -20.58 -5.65
N ASP A 23 -3.68 -21.32 -4.64
CA ASP A 23 -3.75 -20.87 -3.26
C ASP A 23 -2.37 -20.43 -2.76
N HIS A 24 -1.33 -21.24 -2.96
CA HIS A 24 0.04 -20.91 -2.59
C HIS A 24 0.56 -19.65 -3.30
N ILE A 25 0.31 -19.51 -4.60
CA ILE A 25 0.74 -18.31 -5.35
C ILE A 25 0.06 -17.05 -4.79
N VAL A 26 -1.24 -17.11 -4.53
CA VAL A 26 -2.02 -15.93 -4.13
C VAL A 26 -1.82 -15.61 -2.65
N LEU A 27 -1.84 -16.60 -1.78
CA LEU A 27 -1.83 -16.41 -0.32
C LEU A 27 -0.42 -16.40 0.27
N ASP A 28 0.58 -16.98 -0.39
CA ASP A 28 1.96 -16.99 0.13
C ASP A 28 2.85 -16.09 -0.74
N LEU A 29 3.00 -16.40 -2.03
CA LEU A 29 3.96 -15.71 -2.91
C LEU A 29 3.62 -14.21 -3.08
N PHE A 30 2.38 -13.87 -3.43
CA PHE A 30 1.97 -12.47 -3.63
C PHE A 30 1.84 -11.68 -2.33
N GLN A 31 1.84 -12.35 -1.17
CA GLN A 31 1.88 -11.66 0.12
C GLN A 31 3.29 -11.22 0.52
N MET A 32 4.34 -11.80 -0.09
CA MET A 32 5.72 -11.38 0.15
C MET A 32 5.96 -9.96 -0.39
N ASP A 33 6.57 -9.10 0.43
CA ASP A 33 6.84 -7.70 0.07
C ASP A 33 7.67 -7.55 -1.22
N THR A 34 8.57 -8.52 -1.47
CA THR A 34 9.40 -8.62 -2.69
C THR A 34 8.58 -8.75 -3.97
N PHE A 35 7.46 -9.47 -3.95
CA PHE A 35 6.60 -9.62 -5.13
C PHE A 35 5.48 -8.58 -5.14
N LYS A 36 5.11 -8.04 -3.98
CA LYS A 36 3.97 -7.14 -3.87
C LYS A 36 4.29 -5.72 -4.36
N LEU A 37 5.01 -4.93 -3.55
CA LEU A 37 5.26 -3.51 -3.83
C LEU A 37 6.66 -3.20 -4.35
N MET A 38 7.65 -4.06 -4.06
CA MET A 38 9.02 -3.85 -4.53
C MET A 38 9.09 -3.64 -6.05
N PRO A 39 8.38 -4.40 -6.93
CA PRO A 39 8.45 -4.16 -8.37
C PRO A 39 7.95 -2.78 -8.79
N MET A 40 6.90 -2.27 -8.13
CA MET A 40 6.36 -0.94 -8.41
C MET A 40 7.35 0.15 -7.99
N MET A 41 7.99 0.00 -6.82
CA MET A 41 9.03 0.91 -6.37
C MET A 41 10.26 0.86 -7.27
N THR A 42 10.66 -0.32 -7.75
CA THR A 42 11.75 -0.47 -8.73
C THR A 42 11.43 0.26 -10.03
N VAL A 43 10.20 0.19 -10.54
CA VAL A 43 9.78 0.97 -11.72
C VAL A 43 9.87 2.48 -11.45
N ILE A 44 9.44 2.95 -10.28
CA ILE A 44 9.57 4.36 -9.90
C ILE A 44 11.04 4.80 -9.86
N VAL A 45 11.92 3.98 -9.27
CA VAL A 45 13.36 4.25 -9.22
C VAL A 45 13.98 4.25 -10.62
N ALA A 46 13.62 3.28 -11.47
CA ALA A 46 14.09 3.22 -12.85
C ALA A 46 13.65 4.45 -13.65
N LEU A 47 12.38 4.86 -13.50
CA LEU A 47 11.86 6.09 -14.11
C LEU A 47 12.57 7.34 -13.57
N TRP A 48 12.87 7.38 -12.27
CA TRP A 48 13.60 8.48 -11.65
C TRP A 48 15.00 8.64 -12.23
N LEU A 49 15.73 7.52 -12.35
CA LEU A 49 17.08 7.50 -12.93
C LEU A 49 17.07 7.86 -14.42
N SER A 50 16.02 7.48 -15.16
CA SER A 50 15.85 7.88 -16.56
C SER A 50 15.49 9.36 -16.77
N ALA A 51 15.10 10.05 -15.68
CA ALA A 51 14.59 11.42 -15.72
C ALA A 51 15.55 12.45 -15.13
N THR A 52 16.85 12.14 -14.98
CA THR A 52 17.85 13.03 -14.37
C THR A 52 17.92 14.42 -14.97
N GLU A 53 17.72 14.54 -16.28
CA GLU A 53 17.70 15.81 -17.02
C GLU A 53 16.30 16.44 -17.13
N ASN A 54 15.27 15.78 -16.60
CA ASN A 54 13.88 16.22 -16.66
C ASN A 54 13.33 16.46 -15.24
N PRO A 55 13.53 17.68 -14.69
CA PRO A 55 13.11 17.99 -13.32
C PRO A 55 11.59 17.88 -13.12
N VAL A 56 10.80 18.13 -14.16
CA VAL A 56 9.34 17.99 -14.13
C VAL A 56 8.94 16.53 -13.88
N ARG A 57 9.59 15.57 -14.57
CA ARG A 57 9.36 14.14 -14.36
C ARG A 57 9.87 13.66 -13.00
N GLN A 58 11.04 14.12 -12.55
CA GLN A 58 11.54 13.79 -11.21
C GLN A 58 10.58 14.26 -10.13
N LYS A 59 10.14 15.53 -10.21
CA LYS A 59 9.12 16.07 -9.29
C LYS A 59 7.85 15.23 -9.30
N ALA A 60 7.33 14.84 -10.47
CA ALA A 60 6.11 14.04 -10.57
C ALA A 60 6.22 12.66 -9.89
N LEU A 61 7.39 12.01 -10.00
CA LEU A 61 7.69 10.75 -9.33
C LEU A 61 7.85 10.92 -7.82
N PHE A 62 8.59 11.94 -7.38
CA PHE A 62 8.74 12.30 -5.97
C PHE A 62 7.39 12.59 -5.32
N ASP A 63 6.59 13.44 -5.96
CA ASP A 63 5.24 13.78 -5.49
C ASP A 63 4.34 12.54 -5.42
N GLY A 64 4.55 11.57 -6.31
CA GLY A 64 3.86 10.28 -6.29
C GLY A 64 4.19 9.44 -5.06
N VAL A 65 5.47 9.35 -4.70
CA VAL A 65 5.94 8.64 -3.50
C VAL A 65 5.41 9.31 -2.23
N VAL A 66 5.49 10.64 -2.15
CA VAL A 66 4.93 11.41 -1.02
C VAL A 66 3.43 11.20 -0.92
N ALA A 67 2.70 11.27 -2.04
CA ALA A 67 1.26 11.04 -2.03
C ALA A 67 0.88 9.61 -1.63
N GLY A 68 1.67 8.60 -2.01
CA GLY A 68 1.49 7.22 -1.55
C GLY A 68 1.63 7.08 -0.04
N PHE A 69 2.63 7.74 0.54
CA PHE A 69 2.79 7.81 2.00
C PHE A 69 1.63 8.54 2.69
N LEU A 70 1.17 9.67 2.13
CA LEU A 70 -0.01 10.37 2.64
C LEU A 70 -1.28 9.51 2.56
N ALA A 71 -1.45 8.73 1.48
CA ALA A 71 -2.58 7.82 1.32
C ALA A 71 -2.57 6.70 2.36
N LEU A 72 -1.40 6.17 2.72
CA LEU A 72 -1.25 5.23 3.83
C LEU A 72 -1.68 5.86 5.16
N ILE A 73 -1.18 7.05 5.48
CA ILE A 73 -1.53 7.77 6.71
C ILE A 73 -3.04 8.02 6.76
N LEU A 74 -3.62 8.54 5.67
CA LEU A 74 -5.05 8.82 5.60
C LEU A 74 -5.89 7.54 5.80
N SER A 75 -5.52 6.45 5.14
CA SER A 75 -6.20 5.16 5.30
C SER A 75 -6.11 4.66 6.74
N ARG A 76 -4.94 4.83 7.37
CA ARG A 76 -4.70 4.46 8.78
C ARG A 76 -5.55 5.28 9.74
N VAL A 77 -5.64 6.59 9.52
CA VAL A 77 -6.48 7.49 10.32
C VAL A 77 -7.94 7.05 10.22
N ILE A 78 -8.44 6.81 9.00
CA ILE A 78 -9.82 6.36 8.79
C ILE A 78 -10.08 5.01 9.44
N GLN A 79 -9.16 4.04 9.34
CA GLN A 79 -9.29 2.74 10.01
C GLN A 79 -9.41 2.87 11.54
N ASN A 80 -8.72 3.85 12.15
CA ASN A 80 -8.69 4.03 13.59
C ASN A 80 -9.80 4.93 14.13
N SER A 81 -10.30 5.89 13.34
CA SER A 81 -11.33 6.84 13.75
C SER A 81 -12.74 6.49 13.26
N GLY A 82 -12.83 5.67 12.21
CA GLY A 82 -14.09 5.27 11.60
C GLY A 82 -14.78 4.13 12.36
N PRO A 83 -16.02 3.78 11.97
CA PRO A 83 -16.70 2.61 12.50
C PRO A 83 -15.87 1.34 12.28
N PHE A 84 -15.75 0.52 13.32
CA PHE A 84 -15.04 -0.74 13.22
C PHE A 84 -15.76 -1.68 12.25
N ARG A 85 -15.02 -2.18 11.25
CA ARG A 85 -15.48 -3.17 10.29
C ARG A 85 -14.63 -4.43 10.42
N ALA A 86 -15.24 -5.51 10.89
CA ALA A 86 -14.55 -6.80 11.00
C ALA A 86 -14.18 -7.36 9.62
N ARG A 87 -12.98 -7.94 9.51
CA ARG A 87 -12.46 -8.49 8.26
C ARG A 87 -13.25 -9.75 7.82
N PRO A 88 -13.43 -9.99 6.51
CA PRO A 88 -14.18 -11.14 6.00
C PRO A 88 -13.72 -12.50 6.55
N ALA A 89 -12.41 -12.71 6.75
CA ALA A 89 -11.86 -13.97 7.25
C ALA A 89 -12.37 -14.34 8.66
N LEU A 90 -12.79 -13.35 9.47
CA LEU A 90 -13.35 -13.58 10.81
C LEU A 90 -14.80 -14.08 10.79
N SER A 91 -15.45 -14.12 9.62
CA SER A 91 -16.84 -14.60 9.49
C SER A 91 -16.99 -16.12 9.53
N GLY A 92 -15.88 -16.87 9.52
CA GLY A 92 -15.88 -18.34 9.44
C GLY A 92 -16.25 -18.89 8.05
N GLN A 93 -16.40 -18.03 7.04
CA GLN A 93 -16.76 -18.45 5.68
C GLN A 93 -15.56 -18.92 4.84
N PHE A 94 -14.33 -18.59 5.22
CA PHE A 94 -13.12 -18.92 4.48
C PHE A 94 -12.53 -20.25 4.96
N VAL A 95 -11.91 -20.99 4.04
CA VAL A 95 -11.35 -22.33 4.31
C VAL A 95 -10.02 -22.23 5.05
N PHE A 96 -9.17 -21.28 4.65
CA PHE A 96 -7.87 -21.09 5.29
C PHE A 96 -8.02 -20.28 6.58
N PRO A 97 -7.33 -20.68 7.67
CA PRO A 97 -7.35 -19.95 8.91
C PRO A 97 -6.72 -18.58 8.74
N VAL A 98 -7.16 -17.64 9.59
CA VAL A 98 -6.53 -16.34 9.73
C VAL A 98 -5.05 -16.54 10.09
N PRO A 99 -4.09 -15.95 9.36
CA PRO A 99 -2.67 -16.09 9.69
C PRO A 99 -2.39 -15.61 11.12
N ASP A 100 -1.66 -16.42 11.89
CA ASP A 100 -1.31 -16.10 13.28
C ASP A 100 -0.43 -14.84 13.38
N GLU A 101 0.45 -14.61 12.40
CA GLU A 101 1.29 -13.41 12.32
C GLU A 101 0.84 -12.47 11.20
N GLY A 102 0.76 -11.17 11.52
CA GLY A 102 0.53 -10.12 10.53
C GLY A 102 -0.93 -9.91 10.10
N PHE A 103 -1.88 -10.68 10.62
CA PHE A 103 -3.29 -10.40 10.45
C PHE A 103 -3.78 -9.35 11.48
N PRO A 104 -4.27 -8.19 11.05
CA PRO A 104 -4.68 -7.15 11.99
C PRO A 104 -6.09 -7.41 12.52
N ASN A 105 -6.18 -8.11 13.64
CA ASN A 105 -7.45 -8.38 14.33
C ASN A 105 -8.07 -7.12 14.95
N ASP A 106 -7.23 -6.21 15.46
CA ASP A 106 -7.70 -5.03 16.19
C ASP A 106 -7.97 -3.81 15.31
N TRP A 107 -7.69 -3.91 14.00
CA TRP A 107 -7.85 -2.80 13.06
C TRP A 107 -9.04 -3.02 12.15
N SER A 108 -9.78 -1.93 11.92
CA SER A 108 -10.88 -1.92 10.97
C SER A 108 -10.40 -2.35 9.57
N SER A 109 -11.23 -3.11 8.86
CA SER A 109 -10.94 -3.52 7.48
C SER A 109 -11.07 -2.35 6.49
N PHE A 110 -11.81 -1.29 6.82
CA PHE A 110 -12.09 -0.20 5.89
C PHE A 110 -11.29 1.07 6.22
N PRO A 111 -10.69 1.75 5.21
CA PRO A 111 -10.41 1.32 3.84
C PRO A 111 -9.13 0.47 3.78
N SER A 112 -8.89 -0.21 2.66
CA SER A 112 -7.64 -0.98 2.49
C SER A 112 -6.44 -0.06 2.28
N ASP A 113 -5.52 -0.03 3.24
CA ASP A 113 -4.24 0.71 3.14
C ASP A 113 -3.33 0.15 2.03
N THR A 114 -3.35 -1.17 1.84
CA THR A 114 -2.60 -1.83 0.76
C THR A 114 -3.08 -1.39 -0.62
N ALA A 115 -4.40 -1.25 -0.81
CA ALA A 115 -4.97 -0.70 -2.04
C ALA A 115 -4.63 0.78 -2.20
N SER A 116 -4.72 1.58 -1.14
CA SER A 116 -4.36 3.00 -1.17
C SER A 116 -2.93 3.25 -1.64
N LEU A 117 -1.95 2.54 -1.08
CA LEU A 117 -0.57 2.69 -1.52
C LEU A 117 -0.36 2.18 -2.95
N GLY A 118 -0.82 0.96 -3.25
CA GLY A 118 -0.61 0.35 -4.58
C GLY A 118 -1.17 1.22 -5.71
N PHE A 119 -2.42 1.69 -5.57
CA PHE A 119 -3.05 2.53 -6.59
C PHE A 119 -2.49 3.95 -6.65
N ALA A 120 -2.00 4.51 -5.52
CA ALA A 120 -1.27 5.79 -5.55
C ALA A 120 0.03 5.69 -6.37
N LEU A 121 0.81 4.61 -6.16
CA LEU A 121 2.04 4.37 -6.91
C LEU A 121 1.76 4.08 -8.39
N ALA A 122 0.74 3.28 -8.69
CA ALA A 122 0.33 3.04 -10.09
C ALA A 122 -0.07 4.33 -10.80
N PHE A 123 -0.81 5.21 -10.13
CA PHE A 123 -1.19 6.52 -10.67
C PHE A 123 0.03 7.43 -10.88
N ALA A 124 1.01 7.41 -9.97
CA ALA A 124 2.26 8.14 -10.13
C ALA A 124 3.05 7.69 -11.37
N ILE A 125 3.17 6.36 -11.56
CA ILE A 125 3.82 5.77 -12.74
C ILE A 125 3.06 6.16 -14.01
N TRP A 126 1.72 6.06 -14.01
CA TRP A 126 0.87 6.42 -15.14
C TRP A 126 1.05 7.86 -15.64
N ARG A 127 1.20 8.81 -14.71
CA ARG A 127 1.46 10.21 -15.07
C ARG A 127 2.81 10.43 -15.77
N THR A 128 3.76 9.53 -15.54
CA THR A 128 5.12 9.63 -16.10
C THR A 128 5.26 8.78 -17.38
N SER A 129 4.66 7.59 -17.39
CA SER A 129 4.65 6.64 -18.50
C SER A 129 3.33 5.86 -18.52
N ARG A 130 2.50 6.08 -19.55
CA ARG A 130 1.19 5.42 -19.66
C ARG A 130 1.28 3.89 -19.79
N PRO A 131 2.18 3.31 -20.63
CA PRO A 131 2.28 1.85 -20.74
C PRO A 131 2.68 1.20 -19.42
N LEU A 132 3.69 1.75 -18.73
CA LEU A 132 4.11 1.24 -17.42
C LEU A 132 3.05 1.47 -16.34
N GLY A 133 2.29 2.56 -16.43
CA GLY A 133 1.18 2.82 -15.53
C GLY A 133 0.02 1.84 -15.70
N ALA A 134 -0.33 1.46 -16.93
CA ALA A 134 -1.33 0.40 -17.18
C ALA A 134 -0.88 -0.92 -16.55
N ALA A 135 0.38 -1.30 -16.79
CA ALA A 135 0.97 -2.48 -16.16
C ALA A 135 0.97 -2.38 -14.63
N ALA A 136 1.26 -1.21 -14.08
CA ALA A 136 1.24 -0.97 -12.63
C ALA A 136 -0.17 -1.05 -12.03
N PHE A 137 -1.21 -0.59 -12.73
CA PHE A 137 -2.61 -0.75 -12.30
C PHE A 137 -3.05 -2.21 -12.34
N LEU A 138 -2.65 -2.94 -13.38
CA LEU A 138 -2.90 -4.38 -13.46
C LEU A 138 -2.19 -5.11 -12.30
N TRP A 139 -0.93 -4.76 -12.02
CA TRP A 139 -0.17 -5.31 -10.90
C TRP A 139 -0.81 -5.01 -9.55
N ALA A 140 -1.23 -3.76 -9.32
CA ALA A 140 -1.94 -3.36 -8.11
C ALA A 140 -3.25 -4.15 -7.93
N THR A 141 -3.96 -4.42 -9.03
CA THR A 141 -5.21 -5.18 -8.99
C THR A 141 -4.94 -6.66 -8.69
N VAL A 142 -4.07 -7.31 -9.45
CA VAL A 142 -3.88 -8.77 -9.43
C VAL A 142 -2.95 -9.24 -8.32
N VAL A 143 -1.88 -8.50 -8.04
CA VAL A 143 -0.83 -8.93 -7.11
C VAL A 143 -0.97 -8.23 -5.76
N VAL A 144 -1.33 -6.95 -5.74
CA VAL A 144 -1.39 -6.20 -4.47
C VAL A 144 -2.72 -6.40 -3.74
N THR A 145 -3.85 -6.34 -4.46
CA THR A 145 -5.19 -6.29 -3.83
C THR A 145 -6.00 -7.57 -3.97
N PHE A 146 -5.89 -8.33 -5.06
CA PHE A 146 -6.61 -9.60 -5.18
C PHE A 146 -6.26 -10.60 -4.07
N PRO A 147 -4.99 -10.79 -3.64
CA PRO A 147 -4.68 -11.62 -2.47
C PRO A 147 -5.38 -11.17 -1.17
N ARG A 148 -5.65 -9.87 -1.05
CA ARG A 148 -6.33 -9.29 0.12
C ARG A 148 -7.82 -9.61 0.12
N LEU A 149 -8.42 -9.67 -1.07
CA LEU A 149 -9.78 -10.14 -1.26
C LEU A 149 -9.86 -11.65 -1.06
N TYR A 150 -8.99 -12.40 -1.76
CA TYR A 150 -8.97 -13.85 -1.78
C TYR A 150 -8.71 -14.45 -0.40
N GLY A 151 -7.77 -13.88 0.37
CA GLY A 151 -7.49 -14.27 1.75
C GLY A 151 -8.44 -13.69 2.80
N GLY A 152 -9.51 -13.00 2.39
CA GLY A 152 -10.50 -12.47 3.32
C GLY A 152 -10.00 -11.34 4.23
N PHE A 153 -8.94 -10.62 3.84
CA PHE A 153 -8.45 -9.46 4.59
C PHE A 153 -9.33 -8.23 4.44
N HIS A 154 -9.97 -8.08 3.27
CA HIS A 154 -10.72 -6.89 2.89
C HIS A 154 -11.92 -7.23 2.02
N TYR A 155 -13.01 -6.48 2.17
CA TYR A 155 -14.13 -6.51 1.24
C TYR A 155 -13.77 -5.80 -0.09
N PRO A 156 -14.46 -6.11 -1.20
CA PRO A 156 -14.35 -5.35 -2.45
C PRO A 156 -14.49 -3.84 -2.24
N SER A 157 -15.48 -3.42 -1.45
CA SER A 157 -15.68 -2.00 -1.12
C SER A 157 -14.49 -1.37 -0.38
N ASP A 158 -13.80 -2.12 0.49
CA ASP A 158 -12.58 -1.64 1.18
C ASP A 158 -11.45 -1.37 0.18
N ILE A 159 -11.31 -2.24 -0.83
CA ILE A 159 -10.30 -2.12 -1.91
C ILE A 159 -10.62 -0.94 -2.82
N LEU A 160 -11.88 -0.79 -3.24
CA LEU A 160 -12.32 0.33 -4.09
C LEU A 160 -12.14 1.67 -3.38
N ALA A 161 -12.51 1.76 -2.10
CA ALA A 161 -12.30 2.96 -1.29
C ALA A 161 -10.81 3.27 -1.13
N GLY A 162 -9.98 2.25 -0.85
CA GLY A 162 -8.53 2.41 -0.79
C GLY A 162 -7.96 2.91 -2.12
N ALA A 163 -8.33 2.30 -3.24
CA ALA A 163 -7.90 2.74 -4.57
C ALA A 163 -8.29 4.21 -4.85
N ALA A 164 -9.52 4.61 -4.49
CA ALA A 164 -9.99 5.98 -4.62
C ALA A 164 -9.18 6.95 -3.74
N ILE A 165 -8.88 6.59 -2.49
CA ILE A 165 -8.02 7.38 -1.59
C ILE A 165 -6.62 7.53 -2.18
N GLY A 166 -6.01 6.42 -2.62
CA GLY A 166 -4.67 6.41 -3.21
C GLY A 166 -4.54 7.32 -4.42
N MET A 167 -5.42 7.14 -5.41
CA MET A 167 -5.45 7.98 -6.61
C MET A 167 -5.82 9.43 -6.28
N GLY A 168 -6.75 9.65 -5.35
CA GLY A 168 -7.16 10.96 -4.87
C GLY A 168 -5.99 11.73 -4.25
N CYS A 169 -5.23 11.11 -3.34
CA CYS A 169 -4.02 11.69 -2.78
C CYS A 169 -2.98 12.00 -3.87
N ALA A 170 -2.73 11.06 -4.78
CA ALA A 170 -1.78 11.25 -5.88
C ALA A 170 -2.20 12.38 -6.84
N TRP A 171 -3.50 12.61 -7.01
CA TRP A 171 -4.04 13.68 -7.84
C TRP A 171 -4.06 15.03 -7.12
N LEU A 172 -4.45 15.07 -5.84
CA LEU A 172 -4.60 16.30 -5.04
C LEU A 172 -3.27 16.85 -4.54
N TYR A 173 -2.34 16.01 -4.11
CA TYR A 173 -1.10 16.46 -3.46
C TYR A 173 -0.30 17.45 -4.33
N PRO A 174 -0.01 17.19 -5.62
CA PRO A 174 0.70 18.16 -6.45
C PRO A 174 -0.09 19.46 -6.69
N ARG A 175 -1.42 19.42 -6.53
CA ARG A 175 -2.32 20.58 -6.67
C ARG A 175 -2.43 21.40 -5.39
N SER A 176 -1.86 20.94 -4.28
CA SER A 176 -1.79 21.72 -3.03
C SER A 176 -0.95 23.01 -3.17
N GLY A 177 -0.30 23.21 -4.32
CA GLY A 177 0.40 24.44 -4.66
C GLY A 177 1.59 24.66 -3.74
N ARG A 178 1.44 25.55 -2.76
CA ARG A 178 2.52 25.98 -1.86
C ARG A 178 3.14 24.83 -1.07
N VAL A 179 2.33 23.87 -0.61
CA VAL A 179 2.84 22.76 0.22
C VAL A 179 3.71 21.83 -0.61
N ALA A 180 3.19 21.29 -1.72
CA ALA A 180 3.96 20.42 -2.60
C ALA A 180 5.22 21.11 -3.15
N GLU A 181 5.13 22.40 -3.51
CA GLU A 181 6.29 23.15 -4.00
C GLU A 181 7.34 23.36 -2.91
N TRP A 182 6.93 23.65 -1.68
CA TRP A 182 7.87 23.78 -0.56
C TRP A 182 8.57 22.46 -0.24
N VAL A 183 7.83 21.34 -0.22
CA VAL A 183 8.42 20.01 0.02
C VAL A 183 9.41 19.67 -1.11
N TRP A 184 9.01 19.85 -2.37
CA TRP A 184 9.87 19.58 -3.52
C TRP A 184 11.13 20.44 -3.52
N THR A 185 10.99 21.77 -3.38
CA THR A 185 12.15 22.68 -3.42
C THR A 185 13.11 22.45 -2.27
N THR A 186 12.62 22.04 -1.10
CA THR A 186 13.46 21.64 0.04
C THR A 186 14.21 20.34 -0.27
N ALA A 187 13.51 19.33 -0.79
CA ALA A 187 14.11 18.06 -1.18
C ALA A 187 15.15 18.24 -2.29
N ASP A 188 14.87 19.07 -3.29
CA ASP A 188 15.77 19.35 -4.40
C ASP A 188 17.00 20.16 -3.98
N ARG A 189 16.86 21.11 -3.03
CA ARG A 189 18.01 21.78 -2.41
C ARG A 189 18.91 20.80 -1.67
N ILE A 190 18.33 19.85 -0.92
CA ILE A 190 19.10 18.81 -0.22
C ILE A 190 19.79 17.89 -1.25
N ARG A 191 19.09 17.52 -2.32
CA ARG A 191 19.65 16.73 -3.43
C ARG A 191 20.85 17.42 -4.08
N ALA A 192 20.77 18.73 -4.31
CA ALA A 192 21.86 19.53 -4.88
C ALA A 192 23.03 19.74 -3.90
N TRP A 193 22.75 20.00 -2.62
CA TRP A 193 23.77 20.26 -1.60
C TRP A 193 24.48 18.99 -1.12
N ARG A 194 23.74 17.89 -0.91
CA ARG A 194 24.22 16.61 -0.35
C ARG A 194 23.58 15.43 -1.08
N PRO A 195 24.01 15.12 -2.33
CA PRO A 195 23.39 14.08 -3.14
C PRO A 195 23.47 12.70 -2.47
N VAL A 196 24.59 12.35 -1.84
CA VAL A 196 24.77 11.06 -1.16
C VAL A 196 23.72 10.87 -0.06
N CYS A 197 23.51 11.89 0.79
CA CYS A 197 22.53 11.82 1.86
C CYS A 197 21.09 11.73 1.31
N PHE A 198 20.80 12.48 0.23
CA PHE A 198 19.50 12.43 -0.43
C PHE A 198 19.18 11.04 -0.97
N TYR A 199 20.09 10.43 -1.74
CA TYR A 199 19.86 9.11 -2.33
C TYR A 199 19.86 7.99 -1.28
N ALA A 200 20.66 8.11 -0.21
CA ALA A 200 20.57 7.19 0.93
C ALA A 200 19.20 7.26 1.60
N ALA A 201 18.68 8.47 1.86
CA ALA A 201 17.34 8.66 2.40
C ALA A 201 16.25 8.14 1.46
N LEU A 202 16.36 8.41 0.16
CA LEU A 202 15.42 7.92 -0.86
C LEU A 202 15.38 6.39 -0.89
N PHE A 203 16.53 5.72 -0.81
CA PHE A 203 16.61 4.26 -0.71
C PHE A 203 15.87 3.74 0.53
N VAL A 204 16.15 4.32 1.70
CA VAL A 204 15.48 3.92 2.96
C VAL A 204 13.97 4.11 2.86
N VAL A 205 13.50 5.26 2.34
CA VAL A 205 12.07 5.53 2.15
C VAL A 205 11.44 4.55 1.17
N ALA A 206 12.10 4.28 0.05
CA ALA A 206 11.60 3.34 -0.96
C ALA A 206 11.49 1.92 -0.40
N PHE A 207 12.52 1.48 0.35
CA PHE A 207 12.52 0.20 1.03
C PHE A 207 11.39 0.11 2.06
N GLN A 208 11.27 1.09 2.95
CA GLN A 208 10.24 1.10 3.98
C GLN A 208 8.82 1.15 3.39
N LEU A 209 8.60 1.89 2.29
CA LEU A 209 7.31 1.86 1.59
C LEU A 209 7.03 0.50 0.96
N SER A 210 8.04 -0.17 0.40
CA SER A 210 7.87 -1.50 -0.19
C SER A 210 7.53 -2.57 0.84
N THR A 211 7.97 -2.39 2.10
CA THR A 211 7.69 -3.29 3.23
C THR A 211 6.61 -2.75 4.18
N TYR A 212 5.86 -1.72 3.78
CA TYR A 212 4.84 -1.08 4.61
C TYR A 212 5.34 -0.67 6.01
N PHE A 213 6.60 -0.29 6.17
CA PHE A 213 7.20 0.03 7.46
C PHE A 213 7.11 -1.13 8.46
N TYR A 214 7.15 -2.39 7.98
CA TYR A 214 6.96 -3.58 8.82
C TYR A 214 7.91 -3.58 10.02
N ASP A 215 9.21 -3.40 9.79
CA ASP A 215 10.22 -3.43 10.86
C ASP A 215 10.01 -2.32 11.89
N ILE A 216 9.70 -1.09 11.42
CA ILE A 216 9.47 0.06 12.29
C ILE A 216 8.20 -0.14 13.13
N ARG A 217 7.13 -0.64 12.52
CA ARG A 217 5.87 -0.93 13.24
C ARG A 217 6.06 -2.03 14.27
N ARG A 218 6.74 -3.11 13.89
CA ARG A 218 7.03 -4.25 14.78
C ARG A 218 7.90 -3.83 15.97
N ALA A 219 8.94 -3.03 15.71
CA ALA A 219 9.79 -2.47 16.77
C ALA A 219 8.97 -1.56 17.71
N GLY A 220 8.16 -0.66 17.14
CA GLY A 220 7.30 0.24 17.92
C GLY A 220 6.29 -0.50 18.79
N GLN A 221 5.61 -1.53 18.26
CA GLN A 221 4.68 -2.37 19.02
C GLN A 221 5.40 -3.05 20.20
N LYS A 222 6.53 -3.70 19.95
CA LYS A 222 7.33 -4.34 21.01
C LYS A 222 7.80 -3.34 22.07
N SER A 223 8.17 -2.11 21.69
CA SER A 223 8.54 -1.06 22.65
C SER A 223 7.36 -0.61 23.51
N LEU A 224 6.17 -0.47 22.92
CA LEU A 224 4.94 -0.13 23.66
C LEU A 224 4.50 -1.25 24.61
N GLU A 225 4.64 -2.50 24.19
CA GLU A 225 4.42 -3.68 25.03
C GLU A 225 5.41 -3.73 26.20
N ALA A 226 6.71 -3.54 25.93
CA ALA A 226 7.75 -3.51 26.96
C ALA A 226 7.55 -2.35 27.96
N ALA A 227 6.98 -1.23 27.50
CA ALA A 227 6.61 -0.10 28.34
C ALA A 227 5.28 -0.31 29.10
N GLY A 228 4.58 -1.43 28.89
CA GLY A 228 3.28 -1.72 29.51
C GLY A 228 2.13 -0.84 29.02
N ILE A 229 2.31 -0.10 27.92
CA ILE A 229 1.32 0.83 27.37
C ILE A 229 0.24 0.07 26.58
N VAL A 230 0.62 -1.03 25.93
CA VAL A 230 -0.28 -1.90 25.18
C VAL A 230 -0.20 -3.30 25.78
N ARG A 231 -1.34 -3.91 26.09
CA ARG A 231 -1.41 -5.30 26.55
C ARG A 231 -1.44 -6.23 25.34
N THR A 232 -0.69 -7.32 25.39
CA THR A 232 -0.79 -8.42 24.43
C THR A 232 -2.22 -8.96 24.44
N ALA A 233 -2.88 -8.98 23.29
CA ALA A 233 -4.07 -9.82 23.12
C ALA A 233 -3.57 -11.26 23.13
N ASN A 234 -3.82 -11.97 24.23
CA ASN A 234 -3.63 -13.42 24.32
C ASN A 234 -4.70 -14.14 23.48
#